data_AF-A0A9E1K5R5-F1
#
_entry.id   AF-A0A9E1K5R5-F1
#
_cell.length_a   1.000
_cell.length_b   1.000
_cell.length_c   1.000
_cell.angle_alpha   90.00
_cell.angle_beta   90.00
_cell.angle_gamma   90.00
#
_symmetry.space_group_name_H-M   'P 1'
#
loop_
_entity.id
_entity.type
_entity.pdbx_description
1 polymer ?
#
loop_
_entity_poly.entity_id
_entity_poly.type
_entity_poly.pdbx_seq_one_letter_code
_entity_poly.pdbx_strand_id
1 'polypeptide(L)'
;MHFSPLRLLKTIAVSVAIFFFGLFPPYVYADSKELHLYTNNPVLASVDGEFLTSEDLKNSQIHDVMVQLHQIQSQVLKEAILAKLKKNHPELTLESEMPFPSESDVVRFYDNTPGIKEMGTLEKMRNEITEYLEKVFRNNYINDRYEFAIKKGWAKVYLQPPPEFKLKAQVGTAKLWFDEDDGLTRKIFLLEYSDFQCPFCKRVQSTLDNLREQYPTEVQFGYRHFPLDFHKEAKYMAESVECAREQGNFWELQKLLYADNNSVPRARLHQYAKKAGVKDITRFQVCLKERKYKERVLNDLQEGTKLGIRGTPAFILGIYDAETSVVHGELLSGAVSEKKFKEAIEKYLSISRAEASLAQ
;
A
#
# COMPACT_ATOMS: atom_id res chain seq x y z
N MET A 1 -60.17 40.77 -40.29
CA MET A 1 -60.58 39.70 -41.23
C MET A 1 -60.92 38.48 -40.38
N HIS A 2 -62.19 38.34 -39.95
CA HIS A 2 -63.16 37.31 -40.42
C HIS A 2 -62.56 35.88 -40.39
N PHE A 3 -63.04 34.89 -39.63
CA PHE A 3 -64.42 34.38 -39.37
C PHE A 3 -64.52 33.89 -37.88
N SER A 4 -65.60 34.09 -37.11
CA SER A 4 -67.00 33.58 -37.11
C SER A 4 -67.19 32.09 -36.67
N PRO A 5 -68.25 31.75 -35.88
CA PRO A 5 -68.29 30.65 -34.90
C PRO A 5 -69.47 29.65 -35.10
N LEU A 6 -69.83 28.87 -34.05
CA LEU A 6 -71.02 27.99 -33.87
C LEU A 6 -70.94 26.59 -34.54
N ARG A 7 -71.49 25.46 -34.01
CA ARG A 7 -72.54 25.22 -33.01
C ARG A 7 -72.58 23.73 -32.60
N LEU A 8 -72.89 23.49 -31.31
CA LEU A 8 -73.82 22.51 -30.69
C LEU A 8 -73.94 21.07 -31.25
N LEU A 9 -73.90 20.07 -30.33
CA LEU A 9 -75.11 19.39 -29.82
C LEU A 9 -74.84 18.50 -28.58
N LYS A 10 -75.76 18.61 -27.61
CA LYS A 10 -75.88 17.85 -26.34
C LYS A 10 -76.82 16.66 -26.54
N THR A 11 -76.59 15.55 -25.80
CA THR A 11 -77.56 14.68 -25.07
C THR A 11 -76.81 13.43 -24.55
N ILE A 12 -76.50 13.25 -23.25
CA ILE A 12 -77.26 12.63 -22.12
C ILE A 12 -77.83 11.22 -22.38
N ALA A 13 -77.26 10.20 -21.70
CA ALA A 13 -77.93 9.02 -21.12
C ALA A 13 -76.93 8.31 -20.16
N VAL A 14 -77.03 8.51 -18.84
CA VAL A 14 -77.64 7.62 -17.81
C VAL A 14 -76.86 6.32 -17.51
N SER A 15 -76.56 6.18 -16.22
CA SER A 15 -75.83 5.18 -15.44
C SER A 15 -76.09 3.68 -15.72
N VAL A 16 -75.13 2.82 -15.34
CA VAL A 16 -75.26 1.74 -14.32
C VAL A 16 -73.90 1.07 -14.09
N ALA A 17 -73.52 0.91 -12.82
CA ALA A 17 -72.35 0.18 -12.33
C ALA A 17 -72.54 -1.35 -12.43
N ILE A 18 -71.45 -2.13 -12.43
CA ILE A 18 -71.24 -3.36 -11.61
C ILE A 18 -69.88 -4.03 -11.95
N PHE A 19 -69.02 -4.11 -10.93
CA PHE A 19 -67.93 -5.04 -10.59
C PHE A 19 -67.65 -6.28 -11.49
N PHE A 20 -66.36 -6.59 -11.76
CA PHE A 20 -65.59 -7.61 -11.02
C PHE A 20 -64.14 -7.79 -11.56
N PHE A 21 -63.25 -8.06 -10.60
CA PHE A 21 -61.83 -8.45 -10.63
C PHE A 21 -61.24 -9.10 -11.89
N GLY A 22 -60.02 -8.67 -12.24
CA GLY A 22 -59.09 -9.40 -13.10
C GLY A 22 -57.67 -8.87 -12.93
N LEU A 23 -56.95 -9.39 -11.93
CA LEU A 23 -55.52 -9.21 -11.73
C LEU A 23 -54.73 -9.63 -12.97
N PHE A 24 -54.10 -8.68 -13.65
CA PHE A 24 -52.89 -8.93 -14.44
C PHE A 24 -51.86 -7.87 -14.06
N PRO A 25 -50.83 -8.21 -13.26
CA PRO A 25 -49.71 -7.31 -13.10
C PRO A 25 -49.01 -7.14 -14.46
N PRO A 26 -48.43 -5.96 -14.76
CA PRO A 26 -47.59 -5.80 -15.92
C PRO A 26 -46.44 -6.81 -15.80
N TYR A 27 -46.22 -7.55 -16.89
CA TYR A 27 -45.03 -8.36 -17.07
C TYR A 27 -43.81 -7.46 -16.90
N VAL A 28 -43.21 -7.47 -15.72
CA VAL A 28 -41.81 -7.08 -15.55
C VAL A 28 -41.04 -8.18 -16.25
N TYR A 29 -40.55 -7.86 -17.45
CA TYR A 29 -39.45 -8.61 -18.03
C TYR A 29 -38.32 -8.55 -17.00
N ALA A 30 -38.11 -9.65 -16.27
CA ALA A 30 -36.89 -9.86 -15.52
C ALA A 30 -35.79 -9.91 -16.58
N ASP A 31 -35.08 -8.79 -16.71
CA ASP A 31 -33.93 -8.68 -17.58
C ASP A 31 -32.96 -9.81 -17.24
N SER A 32 -32.44 -10.43 -18.29
CA SER A 32 -31.75 -11.70 -18.23
C SER A 32 -30.53 -11.60 -17.35
N LYS A 33 -30.58 -12.20 -16.15
CA LYS A 33 -29.44 -12.82 -15.44
C LYS A 33 -28.11 -12.13 -15.75
N GLU A 34 -27.97 -10.86 -15.40
CA GLU A 34 -26.64 -10.25 -15.35
C GLU A 34 -25.85 -11.11 -14.37
N LEU A 35 -24.91 -11.88 -14.90
CA LEU A 35 -23.94 -12.56 -14.09
C LEU A 35 -23.29 -11.45 -13.27
N HIS A 36 -23.60 -11.36 -11.97
CA HIS A 36 -22.84 -10.53 -11.06
C HIS A 36 -21.43 -11.13 -11.04
N LEU A 37 -20.63 -10.71 -12.01
CA LEU A 37 -19.23 -11.01 -12.13
C LEU A 37 -18.63 -10.62 -10.78
N TYR A 38 -17.89 -11.54 -10.18
CA TYR A 38 -17.17 -11.32 -8.95
C TYR A 38 -16.51 -9.93 -8.97
N THR A 39 -17.01 -9.02 -8.14
CA THR A 39 -16.42 -7.70 -7.95
C THR A 39 -15.40 -7.80 -6.82
N ASN A 40 -14.20 -7.24 -7.03
CA ASN A 40 -13.22 -7.08 -5.97
C ASN A 40 -13.63 -5.98 -4.95
N ASN A 41 -14.70 -5.25 -5.26
CA ASN A 41 -15.30 -4.22 -4.42
C ASN A 41 -16.79 -4.49 -4.14
N PRO A 42 -17.16 -5.55 -3.39
CA PRO A 42 -18.56 -5.78 -3.05
C PRO A 42 -19.09 -4.72 -2.08
N VAL A 43 -20.38 -4.39 -2.21
CA VAL A 43 -21.13 -3.67 -1.16
C VAL A 43 -21.20 -4.57 0.06
N LEU A 44 -20.72 -4.08 1.20
CA LEU A 44 -20.70 -4.79 2.49
C LEU A 44 -21.83 -4.35 3.41
N ALA A 45 -22.21 -3.06 3.36
CA ALA A 45 -23.32 -2.53 4.13
C ALA A 45 -23.95 -1.32 3.43
N SER A 46 -25.13 -0.92 3.90
CA SER A 46 -25.74 0.38 3.57
C SER A 46 -26.11 1.09 4.87
N VAL A 47 -25.74 2.36 5.01
CA VAL A 47 -26.04 3.20 6.18
C VAL A 47 -26.74 4.46 5.67
N ASP A 48 -28.00 4.66 6.06
CA ASP A 48 -28.83 5.82 5.64
C ASP A 48 -28.89 6.06 4.12
N GLY A 49 -28.75 5.00 3.32
CA GLY A 49 -28.76 5.07 1.85
C GLY A 49 -27.38 5.24 1.20
N GLU A 50 -26.31 5.42 1.99
CA GLU A 50 -24.93 5.35 1.52
C GLU A 50 -24.42 3.90 1.58
N PHE A 51 -23.76 3.44 0.53
CA PHE A 51 -23.17 2.11 0.48
C PHE A 51 -21.75 2.13 1.04
N LEU A 52 -21.47 1.21 1.97
CA LEU A 52 -20.12 0.85 2.37
C LEU A 52 -19.69 -0.36 1.57
N THR A 53 -18.59 -0.25 0.86
CA THR A 53 -18.02 -1.32 0.05
C THR A 53 -16.75 -1.89 0.71
N SER A 54 -16.17 -2.96 0.15
CA SER A 54 -14.90 -3.49 0.66
C SER A 54 -13.76 -2.48 0.54
N GLU A 55 -13.83 -1.56 -0.43
CA GLU A 55 -12.92 -0.43 -0.54
C GLU A 55 -13.01 0.54 0.63
N ASP A 56 -14.20 0.80 1.16
CA ASP A 56 -14.38 1.72 2.29
C ASP A 56 -13.81 1.17 3.60
N LEU A 57 -13.63 -0.15 3.68
CA LEU A 57 -12.99 -0.83 4.81
C LEU A 57 -11.47 -1.04 4.62
N LYS A 58 -10.87 -0.51 3.53
CA LYS A 58 -9.45 -0.73 3.21
C LYS A 58 -8.53 -0.29 4.35
N ASN A 59 -7.72 -1.24 4.81
CA ASN A 59 -6.51 -0.99 5.59
C ASN A 59 -5.37 -1.87 5.04
N SER A 60 -4.14 -1.62 5.46
CA SER A 60 -2.95 -2.36 4.99
C SER A 60 -3.12 -3.88 5.12
N GLN A 61 -3.59 -4.37 6.26
CA GLN A 61 -3.78 -5.81 6.51
C GLN A 61 -4.83 -6.43 5.57
N ILE A 62 -5.98 -5.77 5.37
CA ILE A 62 -7.01 -6.23 4.46
C ILE A 62 -6.49 -6.23 3.02
N HIS A 63 -5.76 -5.19 2.62
CA HIS A 63 -5.14 -5.13 1.30
C HIS A 63 -4.12 -6.25 1.07
N ASP A 64 -3.22 -6.48 2.02
CA ASP A 64 -2.22 -7.56 1.94
C ASP A 64 -2.90 -8.92 1.76
N VAL A 65 -3.97 -9.19 2.52
CA VAL A 65 -4.76 -10.43 2.39
C VAL A 65 -5.49 -10.50 1.04
N MET A 66 -6.03 -9.39 0.54
CA MET A 66 -6.65 -9.34 -0.79
C MET A 66 -5.63 -9.64 -1.90
N VAL A 67 -4.40 -9.13 -1.79
CA VAL A 67 -3.31 -9.43 -2.73
C VAL A 67 -2.94 -10.91 -2.66
N GLN A 68 -2.77 -11.47 -1.47
CA GLN A 68 -2.49 -12.90 -1.29
C GLN A 68 -3.61 -13.77 -1.87
N LEU A 69 -4.87 -13.43 -1.57
CA LEU A 69 -6.03 -14.12 -2.12
C LEU A 69 -6.03 -14.08 -3.66
N HIS A 70 -5.79 -12.91 -4.24
CA HIS A 70 -5.74 -12.75 -5.69
C HIS A 70 -4.60 -13.57 -6.32
N GLN A 71 -3.42 -13.64 -5.70
CA GLN A 71 -2.31 -14.47 -6.16
C GLN A 71 -2.68 -15.97 -6.18
N ILE A 72 -3.28 -16.45 -5.09
CA ILE A 72 -3.74 -17.84 -4.99
C ILE A 72 -4.82 -18.12 -6.03
N GLN A 73 -5.83 -17.26 -6.13
CA GLN A 73 -6.91 -17.37 -7.11
C GLN A 73 -6.36 -17.39 -8.54
N SER A 74 -5.40 -16.52 -8.86
CA SER A 74 -4.77 -16.46 -10.18
C SER A 74 -4.03 -17.76 -10.51
N GLN A 75 -3.30 -18.34 -9.57
CA GLN A 75 -2.59 -19.60 -9.80
C GLN A 75 -3.55 -20.76 -10.02
N VAL A 76 -4.55 -20.91 -9.15
CA VAL A 76 -5.55 -21.98 -9.24
C VAL A 76 -6.40 -21.83 -10.51
N LEU A 77 -6.72 -20.60 -10.91
CA LEU A 77 -7.49 -20.32 -12.12
C LEU A 77 -6.79 -20.78 -13.39
N LYS A 78 -5.46 -20.59 -13.49
CA LYS A 78 -4.67 -21.06 -14.64
C LYS A 78 -4.82 -22.56 -14.83
N GLU A 79 -4.65 -23.33 -13.76
CA GLU A 79 -4.78 -24.80 -13.79
C GLU A 79 -6.20 -25.24 -14.14
N ALA A 80 -7.21 -24.60 -13.55
CA ALA A 80 -8.61 -24.88 -13.83
C ALA A 80 -9.00 -24.61 -15.30
N ILE A 81 -8.48 -23.52 -15.88
CA ILE A 81 -8.67 -23.18 -17.31
C ILE A 81 -8.07 -24.28 -18.18
N LEU A 82 -6.80 -24.65 -17.96
CA LEU A 82 -6.12 -25.67 -18.76
C LEU A 82 -6.81 -27.03 -18.66
N ALA A 83 -7.22 -27.44 -17.45
CA ALA A 83 -7.98 -28.67 -17.24
C ALA A 83 -9.30 -28.69 -18.02
N LYS A 84 -10.01 -27.55 -18.08
CA LYS A 84 -11.27 -27.43 -18.83
C LYS A 84 -11.04 -27.43 -20.34
N LEU A 85 -9.97 -26.81 -20.82
CA LEU A 85 -9.64 -26.74 -22.25
C LEU A 85 -9.11 -28.06 -22.79
N LYS A 86 -8.44 -28.89 -21.98
CA LYS A 86 -7.89 -30.20 -22.36
C LYS A 86 -8.88 -31.08 -23.15
N LYS A 87 -10.18 -30.99 -22.84
CA LYS A 87 -11.23 -31.78 -23.52
C LYS A 87 -11.33 -31.49 -25.03
N ASN A 88 -11.14 -30.22 -25.41
CA ASN A 88 -11.30 -29.76 -26.79
C ASN A 88 -9.95 -29.38 -27.44
N HIS A 89 -8.89 -29.27 -26.64
CA HIS A 89 -7.54 -28.87 -27.02
C HIS A 89 -6.52 -29.85 -26.43
N PRO A 90 -6.39 -31.07 -26.99
CA PRO A 90 -5.51 -32.12 -26.46
C PRO A 90 -4.03 -31.72 -26.43
N GLU A 91 -3.61 -30.73 -27.23
CA GLU A 91 -2.28 -30.11 -27.21
C GLU A 91 -1.94 -29.39 -25.90
N LEU A 92 -2.90 -29.19 -25.01
CA LEU A 92 -2.72 -28.62 -23.66
C LEU A 92 -2.54 -29.70 -22.57
N THR A 93 -2.35 -30.97 -22.94
CA THR A 93 -2.19 -32.06 -21.98
C THR A 93 -0.98 -31.85 -21.07
N LEU A 94 -1.24 -31.72 -19.76
CA LEU A 94 -0.23 -31.37 -18.76
C LEU A 94 0.67 -32.53 -18.32
N GLU A 95 0.24 -33.79 -18.46
CA GLU A 95 0.90 -34.90 -17.77
C GLU A 95 2.05 -35.56 -18.54
N SER A 96 2.09 -35.50 -19.88
CA SER A 96 3.08 -36.25 -20.69
C SER A 96 4.31 -35.45 -21.15
N GLU A 97 4.28 -34.11 -21.03
CA GLU A 97 5.33 -33.21 -21.55
C GLU A 97 5.86 -32.22 -20.50
N MET A 98 5.46 -32.35 -19.23
CA MET A 98 5.91 -31.43 -18.19
C MET A 98 7.42 -31.62 -17.93
N PRO A 99 8.23 -30.57 -18.04
CA PRO A 99 9.66 -30.67 -17.82
C PRO A 99 9.94 -30.95 -16.34
N PHE A 100 10.89 -31.85 -16.08
CA PHE A 100 11.36 -32.18 -14.74
C PHE A 100 12.79 -31.66 -14.56
N PRO A 101 13.18 -31.18 -13.37
CA PRO A 101 14.55 -30.74 -13.14
C PRO A 101 15.53 -31.92 -13.31
N SER A 102 16.58 -31.68 -14.09
CA SER A 102 17.71 -32.60 -14.21
C SER A 102 18.67 -32.44 -13.03
N GLU A 103 19.52 -33.44 -12.82
CA GLU A 103 20.65 -33.36 -11.89
C GLU A 103 21.53 -32.12 -12.12
N SER A 104 21.72 -31.74 -13.39
CA SER A 104 22.47 -30.52 -13.72
C SER A 104 21.77 -29.23 -13.28
N ASP A 105 20.43 -29.22 -13.23
CA ASP A 105 19.66 -28.07 -12.77
C ASP A 105 19.77 -27.90 -11.25
N VAL A 106 19.74 -29.01 -10.52
CA VAL A 106 19.94 -29.06 -9.06
C VAL A 106 21.34 -28.56 -8.68
N VAL A 107 22.38 -29.08 -9.34
CA VAL A 107 23.77 -28.63 -9.14
C VAL A 107 23.90 -27.14 -9.48
N ARG A 108 23.37 -26.71 -10.63
CA ARG A 108 23.45 -25.31 -11.05
C ARG A 108 22.71 -24.37 -10.10
N PHE A 109 21.56 -24.78 -9.58
CA PHE A 109 20.84 -23.99 -8.58
C PHE A 109 21.66 -23.84 -7.29
N TYR A 110 22.22 -24.95 -6.78
CA TYR A 110 23.06 -24.91 -5.57
C TYR A 110 24.32 -24.05 -5.75
N ASP A 111 24.98 -24.14 -6.91
CA ASP A 111 26.21 -23.38 -7.14
C ASP A 111 25.98 -21.88 -7.34
N ASN A 112 24.82 -21.49 -7.86
CA ASN A 112 24.51 -20.10 -8.19
C ASN A 112 23.58 -19.41 -7.17
N THR A 113 23.12 -20.11 -6.13
CA THR A 113 22.27 -19.50 -5.09
C THR A 113 23.13 -18.94 -3.96
N PRO A 114 23.18 -17.60 -3.76
CA PRO A 114 23.97 -17.01 -2.69
C PRO A 114 23.51 -17.51 -1.30
N GLY A 115 24.46 -17.81 -0.41
CA GLY A 115 24.20 -18.23 0.96
C GLY A 115 23.75 -19.68 1.14
N ILE A 116 23.38 -20.41 0.07
CA ILE A 116 22.90 -21.80 0.20
C ILE A 116 23.96 -22.75 0.74
N LYS A 117 25.24 -22.50 0.44
CA LYS A 117 26.39 -23.30 0.90
C LYS A 117 26.62 -23.19 2.42
N GLU A 118 26.06 -22.17 3.05
CA GLU A 118 26.08 -22.00 4.51
C GLU A 118 24.98 -22.83 5.19
N MET A 119 23.93 -23.21 4.46
CA MET A 119 22.78 -23.97 4.98
C MET A 119 23.01 -25.49 4.94
N GLY A 120 23.93 -25.99 4.12
CA GLY A 120 24.24 -27.41 4.05
C GLY A 120 25.04 -27.77 2.79
N THR A 121 25.45 -29.03 2.71
CA THR A 121 26.08 -29.58 1.50
C THR A 121 25.01 -29.89 0.45
N LEU A 122 25.41 -29.88 -0.83
CA LEU A 122 24.54 -30.28 -1.94
C LEU A 122 23.88 -31.65 -1.68
N GLU A 123 24.62 -32.62 -1.17
CA GLU A 123 24.09 -33.96 -0.85
C GLU A 123 22.92 -33.89 0.13
N LYS A 124 23.03 -33.09 1.19
CA LYS A 124 21.98 -32.93 2.20
C LYS A 124 20.77 -32.16 1.67
N MET A 125 21.01 -31.15 0.85
CA MET A 125 19.96 -30.25 0.36
C MET A 125 19.34 -30.71 -0.97
N ARG A 126 19.87 -31.77 -1.59
CA ARG A 126 19.48 -32.25 -2.92
C ARG A 126 17.97 -32.42 -3.06
N ASN A 127 17.33 -33.11 -2.11
CA ASN A 127 15.91 -33.40 -2.18
C ASN A 127 15.08 -32.11 -2.10
N GLU A 128 15.40 -31.23 -1.15
CA GLU A 128 14.70 -29.94 -0.97
C GLU A 128 14.83 -29.05 -2.21
N ILE A 129 16.03 -28.98 -2.80
CA ILE A 129 16.28 -28.23 -4.03
C ILE A 129 15.50 -28.84 -5.19
N THR A 130 15.47 -30.17 -5.28
CA THR A 130 14.74 -30.88 -6.34
C THR A 130 13.24 -30.60 -6.23
N GLU A 131 12.64 -30.75 -5.05
CA GLU A 131 11.22 -30.43 -4.80
C GLU A 131 10.88 -28.95 -5.09
N TYR A 132 11.80 -28.04 -4.77
CA TYR A 132 11.65 -26.63 -5.12
C TYR A 132 11.66 -26.42 -6.64
N LEU A 133 12.65 -26.99 -7.33
CA LEU A 133 12.79 -26.85 -8.78
C LEU A 133 11.63 -27.52 -9.54
N GLU A 134 11.12 -28.64 -9.06
CA GLU A 134 9.92 -29.28 -9.59
C GLU A 134 8.72 -28.32 -9.58
N LYS A 135 8.50 -27.61 -8.46
CA LYS A 135 7.44 -26.59 -8.36
C LYS A 135 7.68 -25.44 -9.33
N VAL A 136 8.92 -24.97 -9.46
CA VAL A 136 9.28 -23.89 -10.40
C VAL A 136 9.03 -24.31 -11.85
N PHE A 137 9.51 -25.48 -12.26
CA PHE A 137 9.36 -26.01 -13.61
C PHE A 137 7.88 -26.21 -13.96
N ARG A 138 7.12 -26.81 -13.04
CA ARG A 138 5.66 -26.98 -13.18
C ARG A 138 4.95 -25.64 -13.35
N ASN A 139 5.26 -24.65 -12.51
CA ASN A 139 4.61 -23.34 -12.57
C ASN A 139 4.93 -22.60 -13.87
N ASN A 140 6.18 -22.64 -14.33
CA ASN A 140 6.57 -22.06 -15.62
C ASN A 140 5.83 -22.71 -16.77
N TYR A 141 5.79 -24.05 -16.79
CA TYR A 141 5.07 -24.79 -17.82
C TYR A 141 3.56 -24.47 -17.85
N ILE A 142 2.91 -24.40 -16.69
CA ILE A 142 1.50 -23.99 -16.58
C ILE A 142 1.31 -22.56 -17.11
N ASN A 143 2.21 -21.63 -16.74
CA ASN A 143 2.13 -20.26 -17.21
C ASN A 143 2.25 -20.18 -18.73
N ASP A 144 3.22 -20.86 -19.34
CA ASP A 144 3.42 -20.84 -20.79
C ASP A 144 2.19 -21.37 -21.55
N ARG A 145 1.60 -22.48 -21.09
CA ARG A 145 0.40 -23.07 -21.69
C ARG A 145 -0.84 -22.19 -21.47
N TYR A 146 -0.95 -21.58 -20.30
CA TYR A 146 -1.99 -20.61 -20.00
C TYR A 146 -1.90 -19.40 -20.93
N GLU A 147 -0.73 -18.77 -21.06
CA GLU A 147 -0.50 -17.62 -21.94
C GLU A 147 -0.81 -17.98 -23.40
N PHE A 148 -0.42 -19.18 -23.84
CA PHE A 148 -0.79 -19.69 -25.15
C PHE A 148 -2.30 -19.79 -25.34
N ALA A 149 -3.03 -20.35 -24.36
CA ALA A 149 -4.49 -20.46 -24.41
C ALA A 149 -5.19 -19.10 -24.45
N ILE A 150 -4.70 -18.12 -23.69
CA ILE A 150 -5.19 -16.73 -23.72
C ILE A 150 -4.92 -16.09 -25.10
N LYS A 151 -3.71 -16.23 -25.64
CA LYS A 151 -3.34 -15.69 -26.96
C LYS A 151 -4.17 -16.28 -28.10
N LYS A 152 -4.59 -17.54 -27.97
CA LYS A 152 -5.51 -18.20 -28.92
C LYS A 152 -6.97 -17.78 -28.76
N GLY A 153 -7.30 -17.04 -27.71
CA GLY A 153 -8.68 -16.63 -27.39
C GLY A 153 -9.55 -17.78 -26.87
N TRP A 154 -8.96 -18.90 -26.44
CA TRP A 154 -9.70 -20.06 -25.95
C TRP A 154 -10.26 -19.86 -24.55
N ALA A 155 -9.67 -18.94 -23.79
CA ALA A 155 -10.20 -18.52 -22.50
C ALA A 155 -10.18 -16.99 -22.39
N LYS A 156 -11.21 -16.45 -21.74
CA LYS A 156 -11.31 -15.05 -21.35
C LYS A 156 -11.32 -14.98 -19.82
N VAL A 157 -10.39 -14.22 -19.25
CA VAL A 157 -10.22 -14.10 -17.81
C VAL A 157 -10.83 -12.80 -17.32
N TYR A 158 -11.66 -12.91 -16.28
CA TYR A 158 -12.36 -11.79 -15.67
C TYR A 158 -11.83 -11.45 -14.28
N LEU A 159 -10.94 -12.27 -13.72
CA LEU A 159 -10.30 -12.02 -12.43
C LEU A 159 -9.43 -10.76 -12.55
N GLN A 160 -9.85 -9.69 -11.89
CA GLN A 160 -9.08 -8.45 -11.81
C GLN A 160 -8.15 -8.49 -10.59
N PRO A 161 -7.02 -7.77 -10.60
CA PRO A 161 -6.27 -7.50 -9.39
C PRO A 161 -7.13 -6.68 -8.41
N PRO A 162 -6.88 -6.79 -7.09
CA PRO A 162 -7.51 -5.88 -6.15
C PRO A 162 -7.10 -4.44 -6.50
N PRO A 163 -7.99 -3.46 -6.33
CA PRO A 163 -7.64 -2.05 -6.55
C PRO A 163 -6.40 -1.66 -5.73
N GLU A 164 -5.49 -0.90 -6.34
CA GLU A 164 -4.29 -0.42 -5.63
C GLU A 164 -4.71 0.32 -4.35
N PHE A 165 -4.13 -0.07 -3.22
CA PHE A 165 -4.32 0.63 -1.97
C PHE A 165 -3.30 1.76 -1.88
N LYS A 166 -3.70 2.95 -2.35
CA LYS A 166 -2.96 4.18 -2.08
C LYS A 166 -3.46 4.75 -0.75
N LEU A 167 -2.66 4.58 0.29
CA LEU A 167 -2.85 5.26 1.57
C LEU A 167 -2.82 6.77 1.33
N LYS A 168 -3.72 7.48 2.00
CA LYS A 168 -3.68 8.94 2.12
C LYS A 168 -3.09 9.26 3.49
N ALA A 169 -1.83 9.68 3.52
CA ALA A 169 -1.16 10.08 4.75
C ALA A 169 -1.00 11.59 4.79
N GLN A 170 -1.58 12.25 5.79
CA GLN A 170 -1.29 13.66 6.05
C GLN A 170 0.16 13.80 6.53
N VAL A 171 0.92 14.74 5.93
CA VAL A 171 2.27 15.08 6.39
C VAL A 171 2.24 15.62 7.83
N GLY A 172 1.29 16.51 8.12
CA GLY A 172 0.95 16.96 9.47
C GLY A 172 2.16 17.55 10.22
N THR A 173 2.47 16.99 11.39
CA THR A 173 3.53 17.48 12.28
C THR A 173 4.94 17.04 11.91
N ALA A 174 5.12 16.31 10.81
CA ALA A 174 6.41 15.80 10.38
C ALA A 174 7.50 16.88 10.36
N LYS A 175 8.74 16.52 10.72
CA LYS A 175 9.89 17.37 10.39
C LYS A 175 10.37 17.00 9.00
N LEU A 176 10.33 17.99 8.10
CA LEU A 176 10.82 17.86 6.73
C LEU A 176 12.32 18.04 6.67
N TRP A 177 12.96 17.23 5.82
CA TRP A 177 14.39 17.24 5.61
C TRP A 177 14.81 18.46 4.80
N PHE A 178 14.16 18.65 3.64
CA PHE A 178 14.31 19.85 2.84
C PHE A 178 13.27 20.88 3.26
N ASP A 179 13.66 22.14 3.37
CA ASP A 179 12.74 23.23 3.72
C ASP A 179 11.74 23.47 2.59
N GLU A 180 10.49 23.81 2.94
CA GLU A 180 9.41 24.00 1.96
C GLU A 180 9.62 25.22 1.07
N ASP A 181 10.42 26.20 1.55
CA ASP A 181 10.68 27.46 0.87
C ASP A 181 11.94 27.41 -0.04
N ASP A 182 12.50 26.23 -0.31
CA ASP A 182 13.70 26.07 -1.15
C ASP A 182 13.42 26.22 -2.66
N GLY A 183 12.17 26.52 -3.04
CA GLY A 183 11.75 26.76 -4.40
C GLY A 183 11.56 25.50 -5.25
N LEU A 184 11.73 24.30 -4.66
CA LEU A 184 11.57 23.03 -5.36
C LEU A 184 10.28 22.31 -4.94
N THR A 185 9.40 22.06 -5.91
CA THR A 185 8.23 21.18 -5.69
C THR A 185 8.63 19.72 -5.91
N ARG A 186 9.01 19.04 -4.83
CA ARG A 186 9.23 17.58 -4.83
C ARG A 186 7.88 16.88 -4.97
N LYS A 187 7.70 16.13 -6.07
CA LYS A 187 6.44 15.44 -6.37
C LYS A 187 6.28 14.12 -5.65
N ILE A 188 7.36 13.57 -5.12
CA ILE A 188 7.35 12.32 -4.35
C ILE A 188 7.64 12.65 -2.88
N PHE A 189 6.99 11.93 -1.98
CA PHE A 189 7.22 12.04 -0.54
C PHE A 189 7.54 10.68 0.05
N LEU A 190 8.52 10.64 0.95
CA LEU A 190 8.83 9.51 1.82
C LEU A 190 8.66 9.95 3.28
N LEU A 191 7.58 9.51 3.91
CA LEU A 191 7.23 9.83 5.30
C LEU A 191 7.62 8.66 6.21
N GLU A 192 8.65 8.85 7.01
CA GLU A 192 9.13 7.89 8.02
C GLU A 192 8.34 8.01 9.33
N TYR A 193 7.90 6.88 9.87
CA TYR A 193 7.44 6.72 11.24
C TYR A 193 8.48 5.91 12.02
N SER A 194 9.06 6.50 13.05
CA SER A 194 10.26 5.97 13.68
C SER A 194 10.27 6.06 15.20
N ASP A 195 11.13 5.24 15.81
CA ASP A 195 11.30 5.11 17.24
C ASP A 195 12.80 5.11 17.57
N PHE A 196 13.21 6.01 18.47
CA PHE A 196 14.60 6.18 18.87
C PHE A 196 15.25 5.01 19.61
N GLN A 197 14.45 4.09 20.19
CA GLN A 197 14.94 2.86 20.82
C GLN A 197 14.86 1.64 19.89
N CYS A 198 14.27 1.78 18.70
CA CYS A 198 14.16 0.67 17.76
C CYS A 198 15.50 0.44 17.01
N PRO A 199 16.09 -0.76 17.10
CA PRO A 199 17.36 -1.05 16.42
C PRO A 199 17.23 -1.07 14.89
N PHE A 200 16.02 -1.34 14.35
CA PHE A 200 15.76 -1.27 12.91
C PHE A 200 15.63 0.18 12.41
N CYS A 201 15.05 1.08 13.21
CA CYS A 201 15.01 2.51 12.93
C CYS A 201 16.41 3.12 12.87
N LYS A 202 17.30 2.71 13.77
CA LYS A 202 18.72 3.10 13.72
C LYS A 202 19.38 2.63 12.42
N ARG A 203 19.16 1.36 12.04
CA ARG A 203 19.81 0.73 10.88
C ARG A 203 19.44 1.37 9.55
N VAL A 204 18.18 1.79 9.40
CA VAL A 204 17.69 2.34 8.13
C VAL A 204 18.15 3.78 7.89
N GLN A 205 18.66 4.50 8.90
CA GLN A 205 19.07 5.91 8.72
C GLN A 205 20.16 6.08 7.66
N SER A 206 21.14 5.16 7.56
CA SER A 206 22.17 5.24 6.51
C SER A 206 21.59 5.05 5.11
N THR A 207 20.57 4.21 4.97
CA THR A 207 19.82 4.08 3.71
C THR A 207 19.07 5.36 3.38
N LEU A 208 18.43 6.00 4.36
CA LEU A 208 17.73 7.27 4.13
C LEU A 208 18.69 8.41 3.79
N ASP A 209 19.88 8.45 4.40
CA ASP A 209 20.93 9.42 4.07
C ASP A 209 21.36 9.27 2.60
N ASN A 210 21.66 8.04 2.16
CA ASN A 210 21.98 7.76 0.75
C ASN A 210 20.84 8.18 -0.21
N LEU A 211 19.58 7.98 0.17
CA LEU A 211 18.43 8.35 -0.66
C LEU A 211 18.24 9.87 -0.74
N ARG A 212 18.47 10.60 0.36
CA ARG A 212 18.42 12.07 0.39
C ARG A 212 19.49 12.68 -0.51
N GLU A 213 20.67 12.08 -0.57
CA GLU A 213 21.75 12.51 -1.47
C GLU A 213 21.43 12.22 -2.95
N GLN A 214 20.76 11.11 -3.24
CA GLN A 214 20.46 10.67 -4.61
C GLN A 214 19.21 11.34 -5.21
N TYR A 215 18.23 11.70 -4.38
CA TYR A 215 16.96 12.29 -4.82
C TYR A 215 16.68 13.66 -4.19
N PRO A 216 17.63 14.63 -4.25
CA PRO A 216 17.49 15.89 -3.53
C PRO A 216 16.40 16.81 -4.11
N THR A 217 16.03 16.62 -5.38
CA THR A 217 15.07 17.49 -6.09
C THR A 217 13.71 16.82 -6.33
N GLU A 218 13.69 15.49 -6.28
CA GLU A 218 12.55 14.66 -6.65
C GLU A 218 11.71 14.23 -5.45
N VAL A 219 12.36 13.95 -4.31
CA VAL A 219 11.75 13.31 -3.14
C VAL A 219 11.89 14.19 -1.91
N GLN A 220 10.76 14.52 -1.27
CA GLN A 220 10.74 15.12 0.06
C GLN A 220 10.76 14.01 1.12
N PHE A 221 11.50 14.24 2.19
CA PHE A 221 11.62 13.28 3.29
C PHE A 221 11.04 13.91 4.56
N GLY A 222 10.10 13.21 5.20
CA GLY A 222 9.50 13.64 6.46
C GLY A 222 9.73 12.62 7.56
N TYR A 223 9.89 13.09 8.80
CA TYR A 223 10.00 12.25 9.99
C TYR A 223 8.82 12.47 10.94
N ARG A 224 8.17 11.40 11.37
CA ARG A 224 7.13 11.36 12.42
C ARG A 224 7.50 10.39 13.53
N HIS A 225 7.05 10.73 14.74
CA HIS A 225 7.30 9.93 15.93
C HIS A 225 6.32 8.75 16.00
N PHE A 226 6.84 7.55 16.27
CA PHE A 226 6.05 6.37 16.57
C PHE A 226 6.68 5.58 17.73
N PRO A 227 6.78 6.18 18.93
CA PRO A 227 7.40 5.52 20.08
C PRO A 227 6.53 4.34 20.55
N LEU A 228 7.09 3.14 20.48
CA LEU A 228 6.42 1.90 20.87
C LEU A 228 6.28 1.82 22.38
N ASP A 229 5.15 1.28 22.87
CA ASP A 229 4.83 1.31 24.31
C ASP A 229 5.82 0.53 25.18
N PHE A 230 6.49 -0.49 24.61
CA PHE A 230 7.51 -1.26 25.32
C PHE A 230 8.89 -0.57 25.37
N HIS A 231 9.07 0.54 24.63
CA HIS A 231 10.26 1.38 24.65
C HIS A 231 10.09 2.55 25.63
N LYS A 232 10.55 2.35 26.87
CA LYS A 232 10.32 3.24 28.02
C LYS A 232 10.82 4.68 27.83
N GLU A 233 11.92 4.88 27.13
CA GLU A 233 12.57 6.17 26.91
C GLU A 233 12.16 6.83 25.57
N ALA A 234 11.63 6.06 24.61
CA ALA A 234 11.35 6.52 23.26
C ALA A 234 10.43 7.76 23.22
N LYS A 235 9.41 7.79 24.09
CA LYS A 235 8.49 8.94 24.20
C LYS A 235 9.23 10.22 24.61
N TYR A 236 10.16 10.13 25.57
CA TYR A 236 10.95 11.28 26.01
C TYR A 236 12.03 11.67 24.99
N MET A 237 12.62 10.70 24.29
CA MET A 237 13.54 10.96 23.18
C MET A 237 12.84 11.70 22.04
N ALA A 238 11.63 11.28 21.66
CA ALA A 238 10.77 11.95 20.68
C ALA A 238 10.42 13.39 21.11
N GLU A 239 9.96 13.58 22.35
CA GLU A 239 9.70 14.92 22.90
C GLU A 239 10.96 15.80 22.90
N SER A 240 12.13 15.21 23.15
CA SER A 240 13.39 15.95 23.22
C SER A 240 13.85 16.49 21.86
N VAL A 241 13.67 15.75 20.78
CA VAL A 241 14.00 16.27 19.44
C VAL A 241 13.05 17.38 19.01
N GLU A 242 11.77 17.35 19.42
CA GLU A 242 10.87 18.49 19.22
C GLU A 242 11.28 19.71 20.07
N CYS A 243 11.75 19.52 21.30
CA CYS A 243 12.33 20.62 22.09
C CYS A 243 13.59 21.20 21.42
N ALA A 244 14.40 20.39 20.75
CA ALA A 244 15.54 20.86 19.96
C ALA A 244 15.11 21.53 18.63
N ARG A 245 13.99 21.08 18.03
CA ARG A 245 13.39 21.68 16.83
C ARG A 245 13.07 23.15 17.02
N GLU A 246 12.61 23.56 18.21
CA GLU A 246 12.37 24.97 18.54
C GLU A 246 13.60 25.87 18.36
N GLN A 247 14.79 25.28 18.38
CA GLN A 247 16.07 25.97 18.28
C GLN A 247 16.83 25.61 16.99
N GLY A 248 16.17 24.89 16.06
CA GLY A 248 16.74 24.52 14.77
C GLY A 248 17.65 23.28 14.79
N ASN A 249 17.65 22.49 15.87
CA ASN A 249 18.60 21.36 16.05
C ASN A 249 17.92 19.98 16.07
N PHE A 250 16.83 19.80 15.33
CA PHE A 250 16.09 18.52 15.31
C PHE A 250 16.94 17.37 14.75
N TRP A 251 17.52 17.56 13.57
CA TRP A 251 18.24 16.52 12.83
C TRP A 251 19.56 16.15 13.50
N GLU A 252 20.26 17.14 14.06
CA GLU A 252 21.51 16.96 14.81
C GLU A 252 21.28 16.14 16.07
N LEU A 253 20.22 16.45 16.83
CA LEU A 253 19.88 15.67 18.01
C LEU A 253 19.42 14.26 17.62
N GLN A 254 18.57 14.12 16.59
CA GLN A 254 18.12 12.83 16.11
C GLN A 254 19.31 11.92 15.75
N LYS A 255 20.28 12.43 14.98
CA LYS A 255 21.49 11.68 14.59
C LYS A 255 22.27 11.19 15.80
N LEU A 256 22.45 12.04 16.82
CA LEU A 256 23.15 11.66 18.06
C LEU A 256 22.39 10.62 18.88
N LEU A 257 21.06 10.72 18.93
CA LEU A 257 20.22 9.75 19.64
C LEU A 257 20.27 8.38 18.98
N TYR A 258 20.22 8.30 17.65
CA TYR A 258 20.39 7.04 16.93
C TYR A 258 21.83 6.50 17.00
N ALA A 259 22.84 7.36 17.04
CA ALA A 259 24.23 6.91 17.13
C ALA A 259 24.51 6.15 18.44
N ASP A 260 23.80 6.44 19.52
CA ASP A 260 23.97 5.78 20.81
C ASP A 260 23.56 4.29 20.76
N ASN A 261 24.37 3.40 21.34
CA ASN A 261 24.11 1.96 21.37
C ASN A 261 23.33 1.49 22.59
N ASN A 262 23.24 2.31 23.65
CA ASN A 262 22.70 1.91 24.94
C ASN A 262 21.37 2.58 25.27
N SER A 263 20.72 3.23 24.29
CA SER A 263 19.57 4.11 24.47
C SER A 263 19.87 5.29 25.41
N VAL A 264 19.47 6.49 25.04
CA VAL A 264 19.75 7.67 25.88
C VAL A 264 18.68 7.79 26.97
N PRO A 265 19.03 7.65 28.26
CA PRO A 265 18.06 7.82 29.34
C PRO A 265 17.64 9.28 29.45
N ARG A 266 16.38 9.52 29.86
CA ARG A 266 15.80 10.86 30.01
C ARG A 266 16.72 11.85 30.72
N ALA A 267 17.36 11.42 31.80
CA ALA A 267 18.26 12.25 32.60
C ALA A 267 19.45 12.82 31.80
N ARG A 268 19.88 12.18 30.71
CA ARG A 268 21.02 12.60 29.89
C ARG A 268 20.62 13.35 28.61
N LEU A 269 19.34 13.48 28.26
CA LEU A 269 18.91 14.10 27.00
C LEU A 269 19.43 15.52 26.81
N HIS A 270 19.54 16.31 27.89
CA HIS A 270 20.12 17.66 27.84
C HIS A 270 21.61 17.68 27.43
N GLN A 271 22.37 16.63 27.74
CA GLN A 271 23.78 16.52 27.34
C GLN A 271 23.89 16.27 25.83
N TYR A 272 22.98 15.49 25.26
CA TYR A 272 22.91 15.23 23.83
C TYR A 272 22.41 16.47 23.08
N ALA A 273 21.43 17.17 23.62
CA ALA A 273 21.00 18.47 23.09
C ALA A 273 22.15 19.47 23.00
N LYS A 274 22.98 19.56 24.06
CA LYS A 274 24.20 20.39 24.03
C LYS A 274 25.18 19.95 22.94
N LYS A 275 25.41 18.65 22.78
CA LYS A 275 26.26 18.11 21.71
C LYS A 275 25.67 18.35 20.31
N ALA A 276 24.35 18.40 20.19
CA ALA A 276 23.63 18.69 18.96
C ALA A 276 23.65 20.17 18.56
N GLY A 277 24.23 21.05 19.39
CA GLY A 277 24.30 22.48 19.12
C GLY A 277 23.13 23.30 19.64
N VAL A 278 22.23 22.72 20.45
CA VAL A 278 21.15 23.46 21.11
C VAL A 278 21.76 24.54 22.01
N LYS A 279 21.46 25.81 21.72
CA LYS A 279 22.10 26.97 22.37
C LYS A 279 21.56 27.22 23.77
N ASP A 280 20.24 27.20 23.94
CA ASP A 280 19.56 27.43 25.22
C ASP A 280 19.14 26.10 25.84
N ILE A 281 20.06 25.52 26.61
CA ILE A 281 19.85 24.25 27.32
C ILE A 281 18.85 24.41 28.47
N THR A 282 18.76 25.59 29.10
CA THR A 282 17.77 25.84 30.16
C THR A 282 16.36 25.78 29.57
N ARG A 283 16.11 26.47 28.46
CA ARG A 283 14.82 26.40 27.73
C ARG A 283 14.51 24.98 27.27
N PHE A 284 15.51 24.24 26.76
CA PHE A 284 15.34 22.84 26.38
C PHE A 284 14.91 21.97 27.58
N GLN A 285 15.56 22.13 28.73
CA GLN A 285 15.23 21.38 29.95
C GLN A 285 13.83 21.70 30.46
N VAL A 286 13.42 22.97 30.42
CA VAL A 286 12.05 23.38 30.76
C VAL A 286 11.05 22.73 29.80
N CYS A 287 11.26 22.82 28.49
CA CYS A 287 10.41 22.18 27.47
C CYS A 287 10.21 20.68 27.72
N LEU A 288 11.29 19.96 28.03
CA LEU A 288 11.25 18.51 28.28
C LEU A 288 10.66 18.16 29.67
N LYS A 289 10.86 19.02 30.67
CA LYS A 289 10.26 18.85 32.01
C LYS A 289 8.75 19.02 31.95
N GLU A 290 8.28 20.05 31.25
CA GLU A 290 6.87 20.36 31.03
C GLU A 290 6.20 19.42 30.02
N ARG A 291 7.00 18.61 29.31
CA ARG A 291 6.54 17.71 28.24
C ARG A 291 5.72 18.46 27.18
N LYS A 292 6.19 19.65 26.81
CA LYS A 292 5.50 20.58 25.91
C LYS A 292 5.03 19.92 24.61
N TYR A 293 5.78 18.94 24.10
CA TYR A 293 5.50 18.25 22.83
C TYR A 293 4.86 16.86 22.98
N LYS A 294 4.42 16.48 24.18
CA LYS A 294 3.75 15.19 24.42
C LYS A 294 2.58 14.97 23.47
N GLU A 295 1.69 15.94 23.33
CA GLU A 295 0.47 15.78 22.52
C GLU A 295 0.79 15.70 21.02
N ARG A 296 1.85 16.38 20.56
CA ARG A 296 2.36 16.22 19.18
C ARG A 296 2.82 14.79 18.93
N VAL A 297 3.66 14.26 19.81
CA VAL A 297 4.17 12.88 19.70
C VAL A 297 3.05 11.86 19.76
N LEU A 298 2.05 12.08 20.62
CA LEU A 298 0.86 11.24 20.71
C LEU A 298 0.02 11.29 19.44
N ASN A 299 -0.17 12.48 18.86
CA ASN A 299 -0.88 12.64 17.61
C ASN A 299 -0.16 11.94 16.45
N ASP A 300 1.17 12.02 16.38
CA ASP A 300 1.95 11.26 15.39
C ASP A 300 1.75 9.76 15.48
N LEU A 301 1.79 9.22 16.70
CA LEU A 301 1.53 7.80 16.97
C LEU A 301 0.10 7.39 16.55
N GLN A 302 -0.90 8.21 16.90
CA GLN A 302 -2.31 7.93 16.58
C GLN A 302 -2.57 7.96 15.08
N GLU A 303 -2.07 8.96 14.37
CA GLU A 303 -2.21 9.05 12.91
C GLU A 303 -1.52 7.88 12.20
N GLY A 304 -0.31 7.50 12.63
CA GLY A 304 0.33 6.29 12.11
C GLY A 304 -0.51 5.03 12.36
N THR A 305 -1.12 4.92 13.55
CA THR A 305 -1.97 3.78 13.92
C THR A 305 -3.22 3.70 13.05
N LYS A 306 -3.85 4.84 12.73
CA LYS A 306 -4.99 4.95 11.81
C LYS A 306 -4.63 4.51 10.39
N LEU A 307 -3.40 4.78 9.94
CA LEU A 307 -2.86 4.30 8.66
C LEU A 307 -2.50 2.81 8.66
N GLY A 308 -2.75 2.09 9.77
CA GLY A 308 -2.46 0.66 9.88
C GLY A 308 -1.02 0.34 10.27
N ILE A 309 -0.23 1.34 10.69
CA ILE A 309 1.13 1.11 11.21
C ILE A 309 1.02 0.41 12.56
N ARG A 310 1.84 -0.64 12.74
CA ARG A 310 1.88 -1.48 13.95
C ARG A 310 3.28 -1.66 14.53
N GLY A 311 4.31 -1.16 13.84
CA GLY A 311 5.71 -1.32 14.21
C GLY A 311 6.59 -0.33 13.46
N THR A 312 7.86 -0.27 13.86
CA THR A 312 8.84 0.69 13.31
C THR A 312 10.12 -0.01 12.84
N PRO A 313 10.83 0.56 11.84
CA PRO A 313 10.41 1.73 11.06
C PRO A 313 9.28 1.37 10.11
N ALA A 314 8.47 2.36 9.75
CA ALA A 314 7.43 2.24 8.73
C ALA A 314 7.45 3.50 7.86
N PHE A 315 7.09 3.36 6.59
CA PHE A 315 7.21 4.42 5.60
C PHE A 315 5.95 4.52 4.76
N ILE A 316 5.47 5.74 4.54
CA ILE A 316 4.51 6.01 3.45
C ILE A 316 5.29 6.64 2.31
N LEU A 317 5.27 6.00 1.15
CA LEU A 317 6.00 6.46 -0.03
C LEU A 317 5.05 6.61 -1.21
N GLY A 318 4.97 7.81 -1.79
CA GLY A 318 4.07 8.06 -2.92
C GLY A 318 4.08 9.47 -3.45
N ILE A 319 3.05 9.80 -4.22
CA ILE A 319 2.85 11.13 -4.82
C ILE A 319 2.48 12.12 -3.72
N TYR A 320 3.15 13.27 -3.73
CA TYR A 320 2.92 14.37 -2.82
C TYR A 320 1.99 15.40 -3.46
N ASP A 321 0.85 15.63 -2.82
CA ASP A 321 0.05 16.81 -3.05
C ASP A 321 0.52 17.91 -2.08
N ALA A 322 1.25 18.87 -2.62
CA ALA A 322 1.78 19.99 -1.85
C ALA A 322 0.70 20.97 -1.37
N GLU A 323 -0.45 21.06 -2.07
CA GLU A 323 -1.53 21.97 -1.70
C GLU A 323 -2.29 21.45 -0.48
N THR A 324 -2.55 20.14 -0.44
CA THR A 324 -3.26 19.50 0.68
C THR A 324 -2.31 18.92 1.74
N SER A 325 -1.00 18.91 1.47
CA SER A 325 0.03 18.25 2.26
C SER A 325 -0.27 16.76 2.53
N VAL A 326 -0.79 16.06 1.52
CA VAL A 326 -1.15 14.64 1.58
C VAL A 326 -0.21 13.83 0.69
N VAL A 327 0.20 12.67 1.20
CA VAL A 327 0.93 11.66 0.44
C VAL A 327 -0.03 10.56 0.02
N HIS A 328 -0.13 10.32 -1.28
CA HIS A 328 -0.88 9.23 -1.90
C HIS A 328 0.09 8.11 -2.27
N GLY A 329 0.20 7.09 -1.43
CA GLY A 329 1.31 6.15 -1.52
C GLY A 329 1.07 4.77 -0.93
N GLU A 330 2.13 3.97 -0.89
CA GLU A 330 2.14 2.64 -0.31
C GLU A 330 2.85 2.62 1.05
N LEU A 331 2.44 1.69 1.92
CA LEU A 331 3.10 1.44 3.20
C LEU A 331 4.25 0.44 2.99
N LEU A 332 5.46 0.85 3.35
CA LEU A 332 6.63 -0.03 3.43
C LEU A 332 6.96 -0.25 4.92
N SER A 333 6.94 -1.50 5.37
CA SER A 333 7.16 -1.86 6.78
C SER A 333 8.55 -2.46 7.00
N GLY A 334 9.19 -2.10 8.12
CA GLY A 334 10.49 -2.62 8.56
C GLY A 334 11.69 -1.87 7.97
N ALA A 335 12.90 -2.36 8.27
CA ALA A 335 14.14 -1.84 7.70
C ALA A 335 14.25 -2.23 6.20
N VAL A 336 13.56 -1.45 5.36
CA VAL A 336 13.51 -1.61 3.91
C VAL A 336 14.89 -1.38 3.29
N SER A 337 15.26 -2.18 2.30
CA SER A 337 16.55 -2.04 1.60
C SER A 337 16.55 -0.85 0.65
N GLU A 338 17.73 -0.27 0.40
CA GLU A 338 17.89 0.84 -0.55
C GLU A 338 17.33 0.51 -1.94
N LYS A 339 17.56 -0.72 -2.43
CA LYS A 339 17.02 -1.20 -3.71
C LYS A 339 15.50 -1.11 -3.75
N LYS A 340 14.81 -1.56 -2.70
CA LYS A 340 13.34 -1.55 -2.65
C LYS A 340 12.79 -0.13 -2.57
N PHE A 341 13.46 0.77 -1.85
CA PHE A 341 13.09 2.20 -1.88
C PHE A 341 13.24 2.80 -3.27
N LYS A 342 14.35 2.53 -3.96
CA LYS A 342 14.59 3.01 -5.33
C LYS A 342 13.52 2.51 -6.29
N GLU A 343 13.19 1.23 -6.26
CA GLU A 343 12.12 0.65 -7.07
C GLU A 343 10.77 1.36 -6.84
N ALA A 344 10.43 1.65 -5.58
CA ALA A 344 9.21 2.38 -5.23
C ALA A 344 9.26 3.86 -5.68
N ILE A 345 10.39 4.55 -5.48
CA ILE A 345 10.58 5.93 -5.93
C ILE A 345 10.43 6.03 -7.44
N GLU A 346 11.13 5.17 -8.20
CA GLU A 346 11.06 5.17 -9.66
C GLU A 346 9.65 4.84 -10.18
N LYS A 347 8.94 3.91 -9.52
CA LYS A 347 7.52 3.64 -9.77
C LYS A 347 6.70 4.94 -9.68
N TYR A 348 6.77 5.68 -8.59
CA TYR A 348 5.96 6.89 -8.44
C TYR A 348 6.44 8.06 -9.29
N LEU A 349 7.74 8.19 -9.56
CA LEU A 349 8.26 9.17 -10.51
C LEU A 349 7.72 8.91 -11.92
N SER A 350 7.65 7.64 -12.35
CA SER A 350 7.09 7.29 -13.65
C SER A 350 5.61 7.65 -13.76
N ILE A 351 4.83 7.40 -12.71
CA ILE A 351 3.40 7.76 -12.64
C ILE A 351 3.23 9.28 -12.71
N SER A 352 3.99 10.02 -11.90
CA SER A 352 3.91 11.49 -11.86
C SER A 352 4.26 12.13 -13.21
N ARG A 353 5.26 11.59 -13.93
CA ARG A 353 5.61 12.03 -15.29
C ARG A 353 4.49 11.74 -16.29
N ALA A 354 3.87 10.56 -16.21
CA ALA A 354 2.76 10.19 -17.09
C ALA A 354 1.54 11.09 -16.88
N GLU A 355 1.16 11.37 -15.63
CA GLU A 355 0.06 12.30 -15.29
C GLU A 355 0.33 13.71 -15.82
N ALA A 356 1.56 14.22 -15.67
CA ALA A 356 1.95 15.53 -16.20
C ALA A 356 1.88 15.60 -17.73
N SER A 357 2.15 14.50 -18.43
CA SER A 357 2.07 14.43 -19.90
C SER A 357 0.64 14.38 -20.44
N LEU A 358 -0.32 13.89 -19.65
CA LEU A 358 -1.74 13.81 -20.02
C LEU A 358 -2.50 15.12 -19.74
N ALA A 359 -1.94 15.98 -18.87
CA ALA A 359 -2.50 17.29 -18.53
C ALA A 359 -2.04 18.42 -19.47
N GLN A 360 -1.15 18.12 -20.43
CA GLN A 360 -0.69 19.01 -21.51
C GLN A 360 -1.38 18.64 -22.81
#